data_AF-A0A7C3AP24-F1
#
_entry.id   AF-A0A7C3AP24-F1
#
_cell.length_a   1.000
_cell.length_b   1.000
_cell.length_c   1.000
_cell.angle_alpha   90.00
_cell.angle_beta   90.00
_cell.angle_gamma   90.00
#
_symmetry.space_group_name_H-M   'P 1'
#
loop_
_entity.id
_entity.type
_entity.pdbx_description
1 polymer ?
#
loop_
_entity_poly.entity_id
_entity_poly.type
_entity_poly.pdbx_seq_one_letter_code
_entity_poly.pdbx_strand_id
1 'polypeptide(L)'
;MITKKDQMVNYHRERGLVLWAILLGVSGGMLLGLLSLFFEPDWFGAGRYGTHPIPLGAQMPAPCPTAREPNAPSQKSSEGQATLERWSARDLPDWRAQGKVTAPRILLAKLHAGVDIEEVNRYLRAARPVRGTGSTWKFHYGDYDFTMVTLSTLLYMFGDRPDRLYPDTLEHLLHRLLIMEGGAPLVTVPRTFGLILDTENHHLMTEGSRYLKNQWLATYGTEEQRADPRYDNRENGLEAWLVAYLEEMLHEGVYEFNSRPYIGFTMQALLNLEAYPDSVRIRQLSRYLLDIINMQYALGSLDLRRYPPFRRQYKQARKTALGADPHTAFMRVWADMSEASDVAAVKPGSYQEFVLLAELLPYRPPEDVRAWTVAKPEHYFVQYGRGTTACPELYSGGPGYLLGAGGVNRGWRSHIVAKPITLLLSDGETDAARCFQIPGHGPWRTWNSTGVYRRFAVANAPVSVPEQYEALVETGGWRIFLGAAATSPVIAAYSGDRLGILAIFPEP
;
A
#
# COMPACT_ATOMS: atom_id res chain seq x y z
N MET A 1 73.39 9.58 -15.49
CA MET A 1 73.72 8.60 -14.42
C MET A 1 72.72 8.78 -13.30
N ILE A 2 71.68 7.95 -13.26
CA ILE A 2 70.80 7.82 -12.08
C ILE A 2 71.57 6.96 -11.08
N THR A 3 71.82 7.47 -9.87
CA THR A 3 72.65 6.75 -8.91
C THR A 3 71.88 5.57 -8.33
N LYS A 4 72.57 4.46 -8.01
CA LYS A 4 71.99 3.27 -7.35
C LYS A 4 71.22 3.60 -6.05
N LYS A 5 71.47 4.78 -5.46
CA LYS A 5 70.81 5.28 -4.25
C LYS A 5 69.38 5.79 -4.54
N ASP A 6 69.15 6.38 -5.71
CA ASP A 6 67.83 6.91 -6.11
C ASP A 6 66.85 5.80 -6.52
N GLN A 7 67.35 4.67 -7.04
CA GLN A 7 66.52 3.49 -7.35
C GLN A 7 66.07 2.72 -6.09
N MET A 8 66.88 2.68 -5.01
CA MET A 8 66.46 2.03 -3.75
C MET A 8 65.43 2.85 -2.97
N VAL A 9 65.49 4.18 -3.01
CA VAL A 9 64.53 5.04 -2.30
C VAL A 9 63.13 4.98 -2.90
N ASN A 10 63.01 4.88 -4.23
CA ASN A 10 61.71 4.68 -4.89
C ASN A 10 61.16 3.26 -4.72
N TYR A 11 62.02 2.23 -4.74
CA TYR A 11 61.61 0.83 -4.53
C TYR A 11 61.02 0.57 -3.13
N HIS A 12 61.54 1.23 -2.08
CA HIS A 12 60.98 1.13 -0.72
C HIS A 12 59.71 1.97 -0.52
N ARG A 13 59.55 3.08 -1.25
CA ARG A 13 58.37 3.95 -1.18
C ARG A 13 57.16 3.34 -1.88
N GLU A 14 57.36 2.69 -3.03
CA GLU A 14 56.30 1.97 -3.76
C GLU A 14 55.87 0.69 -3.03
N ARG A 15 56.80 -0.07 -2.43
CA ARG A 15 56.44 -1.21 -1.56
C ARG A 15 55.72 -0.78 -0.28
N GLY A 16 56.07 0.37 0.30
CA GLY A 16 55.36 0.94 1.44
C GLY A 16 53.91 1.30 1.10
N LEU A 17 53.67 1.94 -0.05
CA LEU A 17 52.32 2.29 -0.52
C LEU A 17 51.47 1.06 -0.88
N VAL A 18 52.07 0.04 -1.49
CA VAL A 18 51.37 -1.22 -1.79
C VAL A 18 51.08 -2.02 -0.51
N LEU A 19 52.00 -2.05 0.46
CA LEU A 19 51.71 -2.66 1.78
C LEU A 19 50.64 -1.89 2.55
N TRP A 20 50.61 -0.55 2.48
CA TRP A 20 49.55 0.25 3.09
C TRP A 20 48.21 0.07 2.40
N ALA A 21 48.16 -0.06 1.07
CA ALA A 21 46.94 -0.35 0.32
C ALA A 21 46.43 -1.78 0.60
N ILE A 22 47.31 -2.76 0.73
CA ILE A 22 46.96 -4.13 1.14
C ILE A 22 46.55 -4.16 2.61
N LEU A 23 47.25 -3.47 3.51
CA LEU A 23 46.88 -3.38 4.92
C LEU A 23 45.55 -2.64 5.11
N LEU A 24 45.28 -1.56 4.38
CA LEU A 24 43.98 -0.85 4.38
C LEU A 24 42.88 -1.67 3.69
N GLY A 25 43.20 -2.45 2.66
CA GLY A 25 42.25 -3.36 2.01
C GLY A 25 41.91 -4.58 2.88
N VAL A 26 42.89 -5.12 3.61
CA VAL A 26 42.72 -6.25 4.53
C VAL A 26 42.09 -5.78 5.84
N SER A 27 42.51 -4.66 6.41
CA SER A 27 41.85 -4.10 7.61
C SER A 27 40.50 -3.47 7.30
N GLY A 28 40.30 -2.89 6.11
CA GLY A 28 38.99 -2.45 5.62
C GLY A 28 38.06 -3.62 5.31
N GLY A 29 38.56 -4.70 4.71
CA GLY A 29 37.82 -5.93 4.47
C GLY A 29 37.52 -6.71 5.75
N MET A 30 38.42 -6.68 6.73
CA MET A 30 38.22 -7.30 8.05
C MET A 30 37.34 -6.43 8.96
N LEU A 31 37.37 -5.10 8.81
CA LEU A 31 36.40 -4.19 9.44
C LEU A 31 35.03 -4.31 8.78
N LEU A 32 34.92 -4.48 7.47
CA LEU A 32 33.66 -4.79 6.77
C LEU A 32 33.16 -6.19 7.12
N GLY A 33 34.06 -7.17 7.30
CA GLY A 33 33.74 -8.53 7.77
C GLY A 33 33.28 -8.55 9.23
N LEU A 34 33.97 -7.83 10.12
CA LEU A 34 33.56 -7.63 11.51
C LEU A 34 32.29 -6.80 11.60
N LEU A 35 32.15 -5.74 10.79
CA LEU A 35 30.90 -4.99 10.67
C LEU A 35 29.81 -5.91 10.13
N SER A 36 30.04 -6.83 9.20
CA SER A 36 29.02 -7.80 8.75
C SER A 36 28.65 -8.85 9.82
N LEU A 37 29.52 -9.07 10.82
CA LEU A 37 29.22 -9.87 12.01
C LEU A 37 28.42 -9.08 13.08
N PHE A 38 28.46 -7.73 13.05
CA PHE A 38 27.68 -6.83 13.92
C PHE A 38 26.49 -6.15 13.23
N PHE A 39 26.48 -6.17 11.91
CA PHE A 39 25.47 -5.67 10.98
C PHE A 39 25.12 -6.85 10.09
N GLU A 40 24.22 -7.68 10.58
CA GLU A 40 23.41 -8.46 9.64
C GLU A 40 22.79 -7.46 8.65
N PRO A 41 22.89 -7.69 7.33
CA PRO A 41 22.19 -6.88 6.32
C PRO A 41 20.68 -6.75 6.61
N ASP A 42 20.15 -7.64 7.45
CA ASP A 42 18.81 -7.71 8.02
C ASP A 42 18.39 -6.48 8.85
N TRP A 43 19.30 -5.55 9.12
CA TRP A 43 19.08 -4.39 10.00
C TRP A 43 18.35 -3.21 9.36
N PHE A 44 18.21 -3.18 8.03
CA PHE A 44 17.50 -2.12 7.29
C PHE A 44 16.33 -2.67 6.46
N GLY A 45 15.25 -3.01 7.16
CA GLY A 45 14.04 -3.52 6.51
C GLY A 45 13.29 -4.47 7.43
N ALA A 46 13.03 -4.04 8.68
CA ALA A 46 12.37 -4.87 9.68
C ALA A 46 11.11 -5.51 9.09
N GLY A 47 11.09 -6.86 8.99
CA GLY A 47 9.87 -7.64 8.86
C GLY A 47 9.82 -8.82 7.91
N ARG A 48 10.87 -9.20 7.15
CA ARG A 48 10.84 -10.43 6.33
C ARG A 48 11.55 -11.62 6.97
N TYR A 49 12.74 -11.43 7.51
CA TYR A 49 13.54 -12.54 8.02
C TYR A 49 13.20 -12.90 9.48
N GLY A 50 12.93 -14.18 9.73
CA GLY A 50 12.63 -14.74 11.06
C GLY A 50 11.17 -14.63 11.51
N THR A 51 10.25 -14.19 10.65
CA THR A 51 8.82 -14.08 10.96
C THR A 51 8.00 -14.89 9.98
N HIS A 52 7.12 -15.77 10.46
CA HIS A 52 6.28 -16.60 9.60
C HIS A 52 4.86 -16.03 9.51
N PRO A 53 4.29 -15.91 8.31
CA PRO A 53 2.89 -15.58 8.07
C PRO A 53 1.97 -16.46 8.90
N ILE A 54 0.94 -15.85 9.50
CA ILE A 54 -0.15 -16.64 10.07
C ILE A 54 -0.88 -17.30 8.91
N PRO A 55 -1.15 -18.62 8.95
CA PRO A 55 -1.91 -19.29 7.90
C PRO A 55 -3.24 -18.57 7.63
N LEU A 56 -3.59 -18.46 6.36
CA LEU A 56 -4.86 -17.87 5.94
C LEU A 56 -6.03 -18.62 6.57
N GLY A 57 -6.98 -17.87 7.14
CA GLY A 57 -8.17 -18.43 7.74
C GLY A 57 -9.10 -19.08 6.70
N ALA A 58 -9.96 -20.00 7.13
CA ALA A 58 -10.88 -20.72 6.25
C ALA A 58 -11.91 -19.82 5.53
N GLN A 59 -12.13 -18.60 6.03
CA GLN A 59 -13.02 -17.61 5.41
C GLN A 59 -12.32 -16.73 4.35
N MET A 60 -11.04 -16.97 4.05
CA MET A 60 -10.38 -16.25 2.97
C MET A 60 -10.99 -16.63 1.61
N PRO A 61 -11.19 -15.66 0.71
CA PRO A 61 -11.73 -15.95 -0.62
C PRO A 61 -10.84 -16.99 -1.30
N ALA A 62 -11.46 -17.98 -1.97
CA ALA A 62 -10.69 -18.92 -2.78
C ALA A 62 -10.06 -18.17 -3.96
N PRO A 63 -8.85 -18.57 -4.42
CA PRO A 63 -8.28 -18.06 -5.66
C PRO A 63 -9.30 -18.25 -6.80
N CYS A 64 -9.63 -17.17 -7.51
CA CYS A 64 -10.52 -17.27 -8.65
C CYS A 64 -9.86 -18.13 -9.74
N PRO A 65 -10.43 -19.28 -10.12
CA PRO A 65 -9.79 -20.18 -11.10
C PRO A 65 -9.78 -19.56 -12.50
N THR A 66 -10.75 -18.68 -12.79
CA THR A 66 -10.88 -17.99 -14.06
C THR A 66 -10.28 -16.59 -13.98
N ALA A 67 -9.20 -16.37 -14.72
CA ALA A 67 -8.75 -15.01 -14.99
C ALA A 67 -9.78 -14.30 -15.88
N ARG A 68 -10.09 -13.04 -15.59
CA ARG A 68 -10.84 -12.21 -16.56
C ARG A 68 -10.01 -12.01 -17.82
N GLU A 69 -10.71 -11.78 -18.92
CA GLU A 69 -10.11 -11.29 -20.15
C GLU A 69 -9.37 -9.96 -19.88
N PRO A 70 -8.17 -9.76 -20.42
CA PRO A 70 -7.47 -8.49 -20.36
C PRO A 70 -8.36 -7.36 -20.92
N ASN A 71 -8.22 -6.15 -20.37
CA ASN A 71 -8.97 -4.97 -20.82
C ASN A 71 -10.51 -5.07 -20.73
N ALA A 72 -11.04 -5.94 -19.87
CA ALA A 72 -12.48 -5.98 -19.64
C ALA A 72 -13.04 -4.60 -19.24
N PRO A 73 -14.27 -4.25 -19.67
CA PRO A 73 -14.88 -2.98 -19.27
C PRO A 73 -15.15 -2.95 -17.76
N SER A 74 -15.01 -1.78 -17.15
CA SER A 74 -15.37 -1.57 -15.75
C SER A 74 -16.89 -1.36 -15.59
N GLN A 75 -17.39 -1.69 -14.39
CA GLN A 75 -18.79 -1.43 -14.03
C GLN A 75 -18.90 -0.08 -13.32
N LYS A 76 -19.78 0.79 -13.82
CA LYS A 76 -19.88 2.17 -13.33
C LYS A 76 -20.53 2.26 -11.95
N SER A 77 -20.07 3.21 -11.13
CA SER A 77 -20.66 3.57 -9.83
C SER A 77 -21.09 5.04 -9.81
N SER A 78 -22.02 5.38 -8.92
CA SER A 78 -22.51 6.77 -8.81
C SER A 78 -21.39 7.71 -8.34
N GLU A 79 -20.64 7.31 -7.31
CA GLU A 79 -19.51 8.05 -6.76
C GLU A 79 -18.35 8.16 -7.76
N GLY A 80 -18.07 7.06 -8.48
CA GLY A 80 -17.01 7.01 -9.47
C GLY A 80 -17.27 7.95 -10.64
N GLN A 81 -18.49 7.97 -11.18
CA GLN A 81 -18.87 8.89 -12.26
C GLN A 81 -18.81 10.35 -11.79
N ALA A 82 -19.34 10.67 -10.61
CA ALA A 82 -19.24 12.03 -10.05
C ALA A 82 -17.78 12.47 -9.84
N THR A 83 -16.90 11.54 -9.48
CA THR A 83 -15.47 11.82 -9.34
C THR A 83 -14.80 12.01 -10.69
N LEU A 84 -15.11 11.18 -11.68
CA LEU A 84 -14.63 11.32 -13.05
C LEU A 84 -14.98 12.71 -13.61
N GLU A 85 -16.23 13.14 -13.48
CA GLU A 85 -16.68 14.47 -13.90
C GLU A 85 -15.85 15.58 -13.23
N ARG A 86 -15.76 15.56 -11.90
CA ARG A 86 -14.98 16.56 -11.13
C ARG A 86 -13.51 16.61 -11.54
N TRP A 87 -12.88 15.46 -11.78
CA TRP A 87 -11.45 15.42 -12.12
C TRP A 87 -11.19 15.79 -13.58
N SER A 88 -12.08 15.41 -14.50
CA SER A 88 -11.98 15.78 -15.91
C SER A 88 -12.14 17.30 -16.13
N ALA A 89 -12.89 17.98 -15.25
CA ALA A 89 -13.07 19.42 -15.30
C ALA A 89 -11.88 20.24 -14.72
N ARG A 90 -10.86 19.61 -14.13
CA ARG A 90 -9.73 20.33 -13.52
C ARG A 90 -8.76 20.85 -14.58
N ASP A 91 -8.13 21.99 -14.30
CA ASP A 91 -7.01 22.48 -15.10
C ASP A 91 -5.79 21.55 -15.00
N LEU A 92 -4.99 21.51 -16.07
CA LEU A 92 -3.73 20.80 -16.08
C LEU A 92 -2.71 21.54 -15.19
N PRO A 93 -2.20 20.90 -14.11
CA PRO A 93 -1.29 21.57 -13.18
C PRO A 93 0.14 21.63 -13.76
N ASP A 94 1.06 22.34 -13.10
CA ASP A 94 2.48 22.25 -13.45
C ASP A 94 3.00 20.80 -13.25
N TRP A 95 3.56 20.21 -14.32
CA TRP A 95 4.07 18.85 -14.31
C TRP A 95 5.23 18.69 -13.32
N ARG A 96 6.09 19.70 -13.19
CA ARG A 96 7.26 19.59 -12.31
C ARG A 96 6.86 19.55 -10.84
N ALA A 97 5.85 20.32 -10.45
CA ALA A 97 5.32 20.34 -9.09
C ALA A 97 4.36 19.18 -8.80
N GLN A 98 3.48 18.82 -9.75
CA GLN A 98 2.34 17.92 -9.52
C GLN A 98 2.30 16.67 -10.41
N GLY A 99 3.37 16.41 -11.17
CA GLY A 99 3.50 15.26 -12.07
C GLY A 99 3.60 13.90 -11.37
N LYS A 100 3.80 13.86 -10.04
CA LYS A 100 3.92 12.61 -9.28
C LYS A 100 2.59 11.83 -9.21
N VAL A 101 1.46 12.51 -8.99
CA VAL A 101 0.17 11.87 -8.69
C VAL A 101 -0.98 12.62 -9.36
N THR A 102 -1.07 13.93 -9.13
CA THR A 102 -2.23 14.72 -9.55
C THR A 102 -2.33 14.84 -11.06
N ALA A 103 -1.25 15.25 -11.75
CA ALA A 103 -1.30 15.48 -13.19
C ALA A 103 -1.65 14.21 -13.97
N PRO A 104 -0.99 13.05 -13.76
CA PRO A 104 -1.36 11.81 -14.46
C PRO A 104 -2.82 11.40 -14.29
N ARG A 105 -3.42 11.65 -13.11
CA ARG A 105 -4.82 11.30 -12.84
C ARG A 105 -5.82 12.25 -13.49
N ILE A 106 -5.49 13.54 -13.60
CA ILE A 106 -6.29 14.50 -14.38
C ILE A 106 -6.25 14.12 -15.87
N LEU A 107 -5.07 13.77 -16.39
CA LEU A 107 -4.91 13.32 -17.78
C LEU A 107 -5.76 12.06 -18.06
N LEU A 108 -5.70 11.07 -17.15
CA LEU A 108 -6.53 9.87 -17.21
C LEU A 108 -8.02 10.19 -17.24
N ALA A 109 -8.50 11.07 -16.35
CA ALA A 109 -9.90 11.48 -16.29
C ALA A 109 -10.34 12.22 -17.56
N LYS A 110 -9.55 13.17 -18.05
CA LYS A 110 -9.84 13.96 -19.26
C LYS A 110 -9.90 13.08 -20.51
N LEU A 111 -8.91 12.19 -20.71
CA LEU A 111 -8.90 11.27 -21.86
C LEU A 111 -10.08 10.30 -21.83
N HIS A 112 -10.45 9.80 -20.64
CA HIS A 112 -11.61 8.93 -20.49
C HIS A 112 -12.92 9.66 -20.80
N ALA A 113 -13.09 10.88 -20.25
CA ALA A 113 -14.28 11.71 -20.47
C ALA A 113 -14.36 12.30 -21.89
N GLY A 114 -13.25 12.30 -22.62
CA GLY A 114 -13.18 12.88 -23.96
C GLY A 114 -13.07 14.39 -23.99
N VAL A 115 -12.54 14.98 -22.92
CA VAL A 115 -12.46 16.43 -22.69
C VAL A 115 -11.03 16.90 -22.88
N ASP A 116 -10.86 18.08 -23.50
CA ASP A 116 -9.57 18.75 -23.74
C ASP A 116 -8.49 17.86 -24.39
N ILE A 117 -8.90 16.95 -25.29
CA ILE A 117 -8.01 15.93 -25.89
C ILE A 117 -6.74 16.54 -26.49
N GLU A 118 -6.86 17.62 -27.25
CA GLU A 118 -5.71 18.28 -27.87
C GLU A 118 -4.76 18.88 -26.82
N GLU A 119 -5.31 19.50 -25.78
CA GLU A 119 -4.53 20.10 -24.69
C GLU A 119 -3.78 19.04 -23.89
N VAL A 120 -4.45 17.93 -23.57
CA VAL A 120 -3.86 16.77 -22.88
C VAL A 120 -2.68 16.22 -23.67
N ASN A 121 -2.85 16.01 -24.99
CA ASN A 121 -1.80 15.50 -25.85
C ASN A 121 -0.61 16.47 -25.94
N ARG A 122 -0.87 17.77 -26.08
CA ARG A 122 0.17 18.82 -26.06
C ARG A 122 0.93 18.83 -24.74
N TYR A 123 0.22 18.72 -23.62
CA TYR A 123 0.78 18.71 -22.28
C TYR A 123 1.67 17.48 -22.04
N LEU A 124 1.20 16.28 -22.43
CA LEU A 124 1.98 15.04 -22.33
C LEU A 124 3.27 15.12 -23.14
N ARG A 125 3.25 15.66 -24.37
CA ARG A 125 4.46 15.84 -25.19
C ARG A 125 5.46 16.85 -24.60
N ALA A 126 4.98 17.83 -23.84
CA ALA A 126 5.85 18.78 -23.14
C ALA A 126 6.44 18.21 -21.83
N ALA A 127 5.79 17.22 -21.24
CA ALA A 127 6.20 16.61 -19.98
C ALA A 127 7.55 15.89 -20.09
N ARG A 128 8.30 15.88 -18.98
CA ARG A 128 9.59 15.17 -18.85
C ARG A 128 9.71 14.51 -17.49
N PRO A 129 10.42 13.38 -17.36
CA PRO A 129 10.74 12.81 -16.06
C PRO A 129 11.52 13.81 -15.22
N VAL A 130 11.05 14.10 -14.01
CA VAL A 130 11.72 15.04 -13.08
C VAL A 130 12.49 14.34 -11.96
N ARG A 131 12.36 13.01 -11.85
CA ARG A 131 13.00 12.15 -10.84
C ARG A 131 13.33 10.78 -11.43
N GLY A 132 14.10 9.97 -10.70
CA GLY A 132 14.28 8.54 -11.00
C GLY A 132 13.21 7.67 -10.34
N THR A 133 13.24 6.36 -10.60
CA THR A 133 12.41 5.35 -9.91
C THR A 133 12.98 4.98 -8.55
N GLY A 134 12.19 4.28 -7.72
CA GLY A 134 12.57 3.77 -6.41
C GLY A 134 12.47 4.82 -5.30
N SER A 135 12.78 4.43 -4.07
CA SER A 135 12.65 5.29 -2.88
C SER A 135 13.56 6.53 -2.91
N THR A 136 13.01 7.69 -2.56
CA THR A 136 13.80 8.92 -2.33
C THR A 136 14.60 8.86 -1.02
N TRP A 137 15.89 9.23 -1.08
CA TRP A 137 16.76 9.39 0.10
C TRP A 137 17.90 10.39 -0.18
N LYS A 138 18.82 10.57 0.77
CA LYS A 138 19.85 11.64 0.75
C LYS A 138 20.65 11.70 -0.56
N PHE A 139 20.91 10.57 -1.21
CA PHE A 139 21.75 10.51 -2.41
C PHE A 139 20.99 10.14 -3.68
N HIS A 140 19.67 9.97 -3.62
CA HIS A 140 18.83 9.64 -4.78
C HIS A 140 17.48 10.33 -4.70
N TYR A 141 17.11 11.00 -5.80
CA TYR A 141 15.80 11.63 -5.94
C TYR A 141 14.90 10.71 -6.76
N GLY A 142 14.11 9.91 -6.06
CA GLY A 142 13.27 8.85 -6.62
C GLY A 142 11.80 9.23 -6.73
N ASP A 143 10.92 8.23 -6.66
CA ASP A 143 9.46 8.30 -6.68
C ASP A 143 8.81 8.59 -8.04
N TYR A 144 9.54 8.50 -9.16
CA TYR A 144 8.93 8.65 -10.49
C TYR A 144 8.02 7.47 -10.87
N ASP A 145 8.17 6.32 -10.21
CA ASP A 145 7.27 5.17 -10.33
C ASP A 145 5.81 5.48 -9.96
N PHE A 146 5.56 6.46 -9.07
CA PHE A 146 4.22 6.98 -8.78
C PHE A 146 3.56 7.64 -10.01
N THR A 147 4.36 8.26 -10.87
CA THR A 147 3.88 8.80 -12.16
C THR A 147 3.66 7.65 -13.14
N MET A 148 4.67 6.78 -13.29
CA MET A 148 4.65 5.69 -14.26
C MET A 148 3.44 4.76 -14.10
N VAL A 149 3.06 4.42 -12.87
CA VAL A 149 1.94 3.48 -12.65
C VAL A 149 0.61 4.00 -13.24
N THR A 150 0.38 5.32 -13.22
CA THR A 150 -0.82 5.91 -13.87
C THR A 150 -0.63 6.06 -15.37
N LEU A 151 0.59 6.35 -15.81
CA LEU A 151 0.93 6.39 -17.23
C LEU A 151 0.79 5.01 -17.92
N SER A 152 1.05 3.92 -17.21
CA SER A 152 0.78 2.56 -17.71
C SER A 152 -0.72 2.29 -17.84
N THR A 153 -1.55 2.78 -16.92
CA THR A 153 -3.01 2.74 -17.06
C THR A 153 -3.46 3.51 -18.31
N LEU A 154 -2.93 4.72 -18.51
CA LEU A 154 -3.18 5.53 -19.70
C LEU A 154 -2.79 4.82 -21.01
N LEU A 155 -1.61 4.19 -21.03
CA LEU A 155 -1.12 3.43 -22.18
C LEU A 155 -2.11 2.35 -22.60
N TYR A 156 -2.57 1.51 -21.67
CA TYR A 156 -3.44 0.39 -22.02
C TYR A 156 -4.91 0.79 -22.23
N MET A 157 -5.37 1.90 -21.67
CA MET A 157 -6.73 2.39 -21.92
C MET A 157 -6.89 3.15 -23.24
N PHE A 158 -5.81 3.76 -23.76
CA PHE A 158 -5.92 4.69 -24.89
C PHE A 158 -4.84 4.55 -25.96
N GLY A 159 -3.81 3.71 -25.78
CA GLY A 159 -2.69 3.61 -26.72
C GLY A 159 -3.09 3.07 -28.10
N ASP A 160 -4.21 2.34 -28.19
CA ASP A 160 -4.82 1.86 -29.44
C ASP A 160 -5.93 2.79 -29.96
N ARG A 161 -6.12 3.95 -29.29
CA ARG A 161 -7.18 4.93 -29.59
C ARG A 161 -6.58 6.26 -30.05
N PRO A 162 -6.21 6.40 -31.34
CA PRO A 162 -5.59 7.62 -31.86
C PRO A 162 -6.50 8.85 -31.79
N ASP A 163 -7.81 8.67 -31.61
CA ASP A 163 -8.78 9.74 -31.34
C ASP A 163 -8.68 10.30 -29.91
N ARG A 164 -8.03 9.57 -29.00
CA ARG A 164 -7.82 9.95 -27.59
C ARG A 164 -6.35 10.27 -27.32
N LEU A 165 -5.44 9.35 -27.63
CA LEU A 165 -4.00 9.52 -27.44
C LEU A 165 -3.33 9.57 -28.81
N TYR A 166 -2.85 10.74 -29.20
CA TYR A 166 -2.27 10.95 -30.53
C TYR A 166 -1.00 10.11 -30.71
N PRO A 167 -0.71 9.62 -31.94
CA PRO A 167 0.43 8.75 -32.19
C PRO A 167 1.79 9.33 -31.73
N ASP A 168 2.00 10.63 -31.92
CA ASP A 168 3.22 11.32 -31.47
C ASP A 168 3.31 11.44 -29.93
N THR A 169 2.17 11.56 -29.26
CA THR A 169 2.08 11.53 -27.80
C THR A 169 2.33 10.12 -27.26
N LEU A 170 1.80 9.08 -27.91
CA LEU A 170 2.05 7.68 -27.56
C LEU A 170 3.55 7.35 -27.65
N GLU A 171 4.20 7.79 -28.73
CA GLU A 171 5.65 7.64 -28.92
C GLU A 171 6.43 8.33 -27.79
N HIS A 172 6.06 9.57 -27.44
CA HIS A 172 6.67 10.28 -26.32
C HIS A 172 6.42 9.59 -24.97
N LEU A 173 5.21 9.05 -24.75
CA LEU A 173 4.86 8.29 -23.56
C LEU A 173 5.78 7.06 -23.39
N LEU A 174 5.93 6.25 -24.45
CA LEU A 174 6.75 5.03 -24.44
C LEU A 174 8.24 5.33 -24.28
N HIS A 175 8.76 6.33 -24.99
CA HIS A 175 10.21 6.53 -25.09
C HIS A 175 10.77 7.62 -24.18
N ARG A 176 9.92 8.49 -23.61
CA ARG A 176 10.35 9.56 -22.69
C ARG A 176 9.76 9.45 -21.30
N LEU A 177 8.48 9.09 -21.16
CA LEU A 177 7.80 9.14 -19.86
C LEU A 177 7.78 7.79 -19.13
N LEU A 178 7.79 6.66 -19.82
CA LEU A 178 7.96 5.32 -19.26
C LEU A 178 9.44 4.92 -19.32
N ILE A 179 10.18 5.29 -18.27
CA ILE A 179 11.66 5.30 -18.28
C ILE A 179 12.33 3.95 -18.03
N MET A 180 11.56 2.90 -17.74
CA MET A 180 12.07 1.56 -17.47
C MET A 180 11.78 0.63 -18.64
N GLU A 181 12.74 -0.21 -19.02
CA GLU A 181 12.58 -1.25 -20.07
C GLU A 181 13.55 -2.42 -19.85
N GLY A 182 13.36 -3.51 -20.59
CA GLY A 182 14.24 -4.69 -20.53
C GLY A 182 13.89 -5.66 -19.39
N GLY A 183 14.78 -6.64 -19.14
CA GLY A 183 14.55 -7.75 -18.22
C GLY A 183 15.27 -7.67 -16.87
N ALA A 184 15.78 -6.51 -16.45
CA ALA A 184 16.60 -6.36 -15.24
C ALA A 184 15.83 -5.62 -14.11
N PRO A 185 15.22 -6.35 -13.15
CA PRO A 185 14.41 -5.74 -12.09
C PRO A 185 15.24 -4.89 -11.13
N LEU A 186 14.67 -3.78 -10.68
CA LEU A 186 15.24 -2.91 -9.67
C LEU A 186 14.78 -3.35 -8.26
N VAL A 187 15.60 -4.17 -7.61
CA VAL A 187 15.28 -4.78 -6.29
C VAL A 187 15.74 -3.93 -5.11
N THR A 188 16.70 -3.03 -5.32
CA THR A 188 17.32 -2.24 -4.24
C THR A 188 17.12 -0.76 -4.50
N VAL A 189 17.01 0.01 -3.42
CA VAL A 189 16.91 1.46 -3.48
C VAL A 189 18.12 1.98 -4.27
N PRO A 190 17.91 2.79 -5.33
CA PRO A 190 19.02 3.24 -6.15
C PRO A 190 20.10 3.96 -5.34
N ARG A 191 21.36 3.74 -5.75
CA ARG A 191 22.58 4.31 -5.14
C ARG A 191 22.89 3.80 -3.72
N THR A 192 22.23 2.74 -3.26
CA THR A 192 22.56 2.07 -1.98
C THR A 192 23.60 0.95 -2.14
N PHE A 193 24.17 0.78 -3.33
CA PHE A 193 25.11 -0.31 -3.67
C PHE A 193 24.57 -1.71 -3.37
N GLY A 194 23.25 -1.89 -3.50
CA GLY A 194 22.58 -3.16 -3.24
C GLY A 194 22.32 -3.46 -1.76
N LEU A 195 22.61 -2.52 -0.85
CA LEU A 195 22.54 -2.75 0.59
C LEU A 195 21.12 -2.61 1.18
N ILE A 196 20.22 -1.89 0.49
CA ILE A 196 18.88 -1.60 1.01
C ILE A 196 17.86 -2.02 -0.03
N LEU A 197 17.02 -3.00 0.31
CA LEU A 197 15.87 -3.40 -0.49
C LEU A 197 14.87 -2.23 -0.59
N ASP A 198 14.30 -2.04 -1.78
CA ASP A 198 13.21 -1.06 -1.95
C ASP A 198 11.90 -1.60 -1.36
N THR A 199 10.89 -0.73 -1.29
CA THR A 199 9.60 -1.08 -0.68
C THR A 199 8.64 -1.64 -1.72
N GLU A 200 7.65 -2.43 -1.27
CA GLU A 200 6.85 -3.26 -2.18
C GLU A 200 6.04 -2.43 -3.19
N ASN A 201 5.54 -1.24 -2.80
CA ASN A 201 4.93 -0.33 -3.76
C ASN A 201 5.89 0.06 -4.88
N HIS A 202 7.16 0.35 -4.57
CA HIS A 202 8.14 0.76 -5.56
C HIS A 202 8.48 -0.41 -6.49
N HIS A 203 8.64 -1.63 -5.97
CA HIS A 203 8.82 -2.82 -6.81
C HIS A 203 7.63 -3.01 -7.76
N LEU A 204 6.40 -3.04 -7.23
CA LEU A 204 5.20 -3.27 -8.04
C LEU A 204 4.96 -2.15 -9.06
N MET A 205 5.09 -0.89 -8.68
CA MET A 205 4.89 0.23 -9.60
C MET A 205 5.99 0.28 -10.67
N THR A 206 7.26 0.08 -10.29
CA THR A 206 8.39 0.15 -11.23
C THR A 206 8.35 -1.01 -12.20
N GLU A 207 8.33 -2.23 -11.68
CA GLU A 207 8.48 -3.44 -12.47
C GLU A 207 7.17 -3.84 -13.16
N GLY A 208 6.01 -3.53 -12.57
CA GLY A 208 4.73 -3.65 -13.27
C GLY A 208 4.63 -2.69 -14.46
N SER A 209 5.08 -1.44 -14.31
CA SER A 209 5.11 -0.49 -15.43
C SER A 209 6.11 -0.91 -16.52
N ARG A 210 7.28 -1.45 -16.12
CA ARG A 210 8.28 -1.99 -17.05
C ARG A 210 7.72 -3.16 -17.85
N TYR A 211 7.13 -4.14 -17.15
CA TYR A 211 6.52 -5.32 -17.76
C TYR A 211 5.49 -4.91 -18.82
N LEU A 212 4.60 -3.99 -18.47
CA LEU A 212 3.54 -3.51 -19.36
C LEU A 212 4.07 -2.71 -20.55
N LYS A 213 5.13 -1.91 -20.38
CA LYS A 213 5.79 -1.23 -21.51
C LYS A 213 6.46 -2.23 -22.46
N ASN A 214 7.22 -3.19 -21.93
CA ASN A 214 7.87 -4.23 -22.72
C ASN A 214 6.82 -5.01 -23.53
N GLN A 215 5.74 -5.47 -22.88
CA GLN A 215 4.63 -6.16 -23.56
C GLN A 215 4.02 -5.30 -24.67
N TRP A 216 3.80 -4.00 -24.42
CA TRP A 216 3.28 -3.09 -25.43
C TRP A 216 4.18 -3.00 -26.66
N LEU A 217 5.50 -2.84 -26.47
CA LEU A 217 6.46 -2.76 -27.57
C LEU A 217 6.59 -4.08 -28.32
N ALA A 218 6.55 -5.21 -27.62
CA ALA A 218 6.57 -6.54 -28.22
C ALA A 218 5.32 -6.85 -29.07
N THR A 219 4.16 -6.30 -28.69
CA THR A 219 2.90 -6.55 -29.40
C THR A 219 2.62 -5.50 -30.49
N TYR A 220 2.83 -4.22 -30.20
CA TYR A 220 2.38 -3.09 -31.03
C TYR A 220 3.51 -2.19 -31.54
N GLY A 221 4.77 -2.46 -31.17
CA GLY A 221 5.92 -1.67 -31.62
C GLY A 221 6.25 -1.84 -33.11
N THR A 222 7.33 -1.20 -33.57
CA THR A 222 7.88 -1.41 -34.93
C THR A 222 8.36 -2.85 -35.13
N GLU A 223 8.65 -3.25 -36.36
CA GLU A 223 9.18 -4.60 -36.64
C GLU A 223 10.46 -4.90 -35.84
N GLU A 224 11.36 -3.91 -35.73
CA GLU A 224 12.59 -4.01 -34.94
C GLU A 224 12.30 -4.14 -33.45
N GLN A 225 11.32 -3.39 -32.93
CA GLN A 225 10.92 -3.48 -31.52
C GLN A 225 10.29 -4.84 -31.21
N ARG A 226 9.40 -5.34 -32.07
CA ARG A 226 8.77 -6.66 -31.87
C ARG A 226 9.77 -7.81 -31.95
N ALA A 227 10.85 -7.65 -32.71
CA ALA A 227 11.94 -8.62 -32.81
C ALA A 227 13.01 -8.47 -31.71
N ASP A 228 12.95 -7.42 -30.87
CA ASP A 228 13.95 -7.17 -29.84
C ASP A 228 13.67 -8.03 -28.59
N PRO A 229 14.56 -9.00 -28.25
CA PRO A 229 14.35 -9.89 -27.10
C PRO A 229 14.33 -9.13 -25.76
N ARG A 230 14.75 -7.86 -25.71
CA ARG A 230 14.61 -7.02 -24.52
C ARG A 230 13.14 -6.79 -24.16
N TYR A 231 12.21 -6.84 -25.11
CA TYR A 231 10.79 -6.56 -24.88
C TYR A 231 9.93 -7.83 -24.70
N ASP A 232 10.47 -9.00 -25.01
CA ASP A 232 9.82 -10.27 -24.64
C ASP A 232 10.04 -10.56 -23.14
N ASN A 233 8.98 -10.37 -22.34
CA ASN A 233 9.03 -10.57 -20.89
C ASN A 233 9.27 -12.02 -20.46
N ARG A 234 8.97 -13.00 -21.31
CA ARG A 234 9.22 -14.42 -21.02
C ARG A 234 10.68 -14.75 -21.27
N GLU A 235 11.22 -14.30 -22.40
CA GLU A 235 12.63 -14.54 -22.75
C GLU A 235 13.60 -13.74 -21.89
N ASN A 236 13.28 -12.47 -21.57
CA ASN A 236 14.17 -11.61 -20.80
C ASN A 236 14.16 -11.89 -19.28
N GLY A 237 13.32 -12.82 -18.81
CA GLY A 237 13.22 -13.25 -17.42
C GLY A 237 12.36 -12.38 -16.49
N LEU A 238 11.81 -11.25 -16.96
CA LEU A 238 10.99 -10.35 -16.14
C LEU A 238 9.68 -10.99 -15.69
N GLU A 239 9.04 -11.80 -16.55
CA GLU A 239 7.81 -12.52 -16.19
C GLU A 239 8.06 -13.49 -15.03
N ALA A 240 9.11 -14.29 -15.12
CA ALA A 240 9.48 -15.25 -14.08
C ALA A 240 9.78 -14.55 -12.75
N TRP A 241 10.50 -13.43 -12.79
CA TRP A 241 10.77 -12.64 -11.60
C TRP A 241 9.48 -12.06 -10.98
N LEU A 242 8.59 -11.49 -11.79
CA LEU A 242 7.37 -10.86 -11.29
C LEU A 242 6.40 -11.91 -10.72
N VAL A 243 6.30 -13.08 -11.33
CA VAL A 243 5.53 -14.22 -10.79
C VAL A 243 6.09 -14.64 -9.43
N ALA A 244 7.41 -14.86 -9.33
CA ALA A 244 8.05 -15.24 -8.07
C ALA A 244 7.85 -14.18 -6.98
N TYR A 245 7.89 -12.89 -7.35
CA TYR A 245 7.64 -11.79 -6.41
C TYR A 245 6.20 -11.76 -5.89
N LEU A 246 5.20 -11.95 -6.77
CA LEU A 246 3.80 -12.02 -6.36
C LEU A 246 3.50 -13.26 -5.51
N GLU A 247 4.13 -14.40 -5.82
CA GLU A 247 4.06 -15.61 -5.00
C GLU A 247 4.70 -15.42 -3.63
N GLU A 248 5.85 -14.74 -3.56
CA GLU A 248 6.47 -14.34 -2.29
C GLU A 248 5.50 -13.45 -1.50
N MET A 249 4.85 -12.47 -2.12
CA MET A 249 3.87 -11.62 -1.45
C MET A 249 2.65 -12.39 -0.93
N LEU A 250 2.21 -13.44 -1.63
CA LEU A 250 1.13 -14.30 -1.18
C LEU A 250 1.56 -15.16 0.00
N HIS A 251 2.75 -15.76 -0.09
CA HIS A 251 3.27 -16.61 0.97
C HIS A 251 3.53 -15.78 2.20
N GLU A 252 4.28 -14.68 2.05
CA GLU A 252 4.76 -13.84 3.14
C GLU A 252 3.74 -12.82 3.65
N GLY A 253 2.66 -12.60 2.90
CA GLY A 253 1.69 -11.53 3.15
C GLY A 253 2.21 -10.16 2.71
N VAL A 254 1.31 -9.33 2.21
CA VAL A 254 1.60 -7.95 1.79
C VAL A 254 2.09 -7.16 2.99
N TYR A 255 3.31 -6.63 2.95
CA TYR A 255 3.94 -5.92 4.06
C TYR A 255 3.60 -4.42 4.10
N GLU A 256 3.09 -3.88 3.00
CA GLU A 256 2.55 -2.52 2.93
C GLU A 256 1.13 -2.34 3.45
N PHE A 257 0.49 -3.42 3.92
CA PHE A 257 -0.89 -3.55 4.37
C PHE A 257 -1.43 -2.45 5.29
N ASN A 258 -0.54 -1.63 5.84
CA ASN A 258 -0.84 -0.62 6.83
C ASN A 258 0.08 0.58 6.70
N SER A 259 0.18 1.21 5.55
CA SER A 259 0.92 2.47 5.45
C SER A 259 0.05 3.53 4.77
N ARG A 260 -0.36 4.54 5.57
CA ARG A 260 -1.43 5.50 5.27
C ARG A 260 -1.07 6.55 4.18
N PRO A 261 -0.15 6.29 3.26
CA PRO A 261 -0.51 6.59 1.87
C PRO A 261 -0.19 5.48 0.85
N TYR A 262 0.62 4.49 1.18
CA TYR A 262 1.23 3.60 0.19
C TYR A 262 0.33 2.45 -0.25
N ILE A 263 -0.61 2.01 0.59
CA ILE A 263 -1.54 0.93 0.21
C ILE A 263 -2.30 1.24 -1.09
N GLY A 264 -2.71 2.50 -1.29
CA GLY A 264 -3.41 2.86 -2.53
C GLY A 264 -2.55 2.75 -3.79
N PHE A 265 -1.24 2.95 -3.69
CA PHE A 265 -0.31 2.78 -4.81
C PHE A 265 0.01 1.32 -5.07
N THR A 266 0.16 0.52 -4.01
CA THR A 266 0.26 -0.95 -4.11
C THR A 266 -0.99 -1.54 -4.77
N MET A 267 -2.18 -1.10 -4.35
CA MET A 267 -3.44 -1.49 -5.01
C MET A 267 -3.47 -1.07 -6.47
N GLN A 268 -3.09 0.18 -6.81
CA GLN A 268 -3.06 0.63 -8.20
C GLN A 268 -2.14 -0.25 -9.08
N ALA A 269 -0.95 -0.59 -8.61
CA ALA A 269 -0.04 -1.45 -9.35
C ALA A 269 -0.62 -2.86 -9.56
N LEU A 270 -1.21 -3.45 -8.53
CA LEU A 270 -1.90 -4.74 -8.63
C LEU A 270 -3.12 -4.68 -9.55
N LEU A 271 -3.88 -3.59 -9.56
CA LEU A 271 -5.00 -3.39 -10.48
C LEU A 271 -4.54 -3.35 -11.94
N ASN A 272 -3.41 -2.69 -12.23
CA ASN A 272 -2.80 -2.73 -13.56
C ASN A 272 -2.36 -4.16 -13.94
N LEU A 273 -1.74 -4.89 -13.01
CA LEU A 273 -1.28 -6.27 -13.24
C LEU A 273 -2.40 -7.30 -13.30
N GLU A 274 -3.58 -6.99 -12.77
CA GLU A 274 -4.79 -7.79 -12.97
C GLU A 274 -5.46 -7.50 -14.31
N ALA A 275 -5.43 -6.25 -14.77
CA ALA A 275 -6.18 -5.82 -15.94
C ALA A 275 -5.49 -6.08 -17.29
N TYR A 276 -4.15 -6.00 -17.35
CA TYR A 276 -3.44 -5.76 -18.62
C TYR A 276 -2.44 -6.84 -19.09
N PRO A 277 -1.68 -7.54 -18.22
CA PRO A 277 -0.71 -8.53 -18.66
C PRO A 277 -1.33 -9.65 -19.49
N ASP A 278 -0.62 -10.13 -20.51
CA ASP A 278 -1.02 -11.32 -21.28
C ASP A 278 -0.84 -12.61 -20.45
N SER A 279 0.11 -12.59 -19.50
CA SER A 279 0.35 -13.69 -18.57
C SER A 279 -0.84 -13.93 -17.63
N VAL A 280 -1.55 -15.03 -17.86
CA VAL A 280 -2.67 -15.49 -17.01
C VAL A 280 -2.24 -15.65 -15.56
N ARG A 281 -1.01 -16.13 -15.32
CA ARG A 281 -0.49 -16.35 -13.96
C ARG A 281 -0.34 -15.04 -13.20
N ILE A 282 0.21 -13.99 -13.83
CA ILE A 282 0.32 -12.66 -13.21
C ILE A 282 -1.06 -12.11 -12.87
N ARG A 283 -2.03 -12.22 -13.80
CA ARG A 283 -3.40 -11.75 -13.55
C ARG A 283 -4.04 -12.48 -12.37
N GLN A 284 -3.94 -13.81 -12.31
CA GLN A 284 -4.49 -14.62 -11.21
C GLN A 284 -3.85 -14.30 -9.85
N LEU A 285 -2.52 -14.17 -9.79
CA LEU A 285 -1.81 -13.83 -8.55
C LEU A 285 -2.18 -12.43 -8.07
N SER A 286 -2.21 -11.45 -8.98
CA SER A 286 -2.59 -10.06 -8.68
C SER A 286 -4.03 -9.97 -8.19
N ARG A 287 -4.94 -10.68 -8.85
CA ARG A 287 -6.34 -10.81 -8.44
C ARG A 287 -6.46 -11.35 -7.02
N TYR A 288 -5.78 -12.45 -6.73
CA TYR A 288 -5.88 -13.09 -5.43
C TYR A 288 -5.29 -12.21 -4.32
N LEU A 289 -4.18 -11.52 -4.57
CA LEU A 289 -3.63 -10.52 -3.65
C LEU A 289 -4.63 -9.39 -3.37
N LEU A 290 -5.29 -8.85 -4.41
CA LEU A 290 -6.35 -7.84 -4.25
C LEU A 290 -7.51 -8.37 -3.41
N ASP A 291 -7.95 -9.61 -3.65
CA ASP A 291 -9.04 -10.24 -2.90
C ASP A 291 -8.68 -10.41 -1.41
N ILE A 292 -7.43 -10.82 -1.11
CA ILE A 292 -6.90 -10.89 0.26
C ILE A 292 -6.88 -9.51 0.93
N ILE A 293 -6.31 -8.50 0.26
CA ILE A 293 -6.23 -7.13 0.77
C ILE A 293 -7.63 -6.59 1.07
N ASN A 294 -8.58 -6.78 0.15
CA ASN A 294 -9.95 -6.30 0.32
C ASN A 294 -10.70 -7.05 1.43
N MET A 295 -10.48 -8.35 1.60
CA MET A 295 -11.05 -9.10 2.73
C MET A 295 -10.52 -8.60 4.07
N GLN A 296 -9.21 -8.31 4.16
CA GLN A 296 -8.62 -7.72 5.37
C GLN A 296 -9.23 -6.37 5.72
N TYR A 297 -9.46 -5.51 4.71
CA TYR A 297 -10.15 -4.23 4.92
C TYR A 297 -11.61 -4.43 5.32
N ALA A 298 -12.34 -5.33 4.65
CA ALA A 298 -13.72 -5.62 4.94
C ALA A 298 -13.83 -5.95 6.44
N LEU A 299 -13.16 -6.99 6.90
CA LEU A 299 -13.11 -7.41 8.30
C LEU A 299 -12.52 -6.37 9.27
N GLY A 300 -11.62 -5.49 8.82
CA GLY A 300 -10.98 -4.45 9.63
C GLY A 300 -11.68 -3.09 9.63
N SER A 301 -12.84 -2.97 8.98
CA SER A 301 -13.62 -1.72 8.88
C SER A 301 -15.07 -1.91 9.33
N LEU A 302 -15.73 -0.81 9.68
CA LEU A 302 -17.16 -0.72 9.98
C LEU A 302 -17.71 0.53 9.30
N ASP A 303 -18.75 0.40 8.47
CA ASP A 303 -19.33 1.52 7.72
C ASP A 303 -18.29 2.33 6.93
N LEU A 304 -17.32 1.63 6.31
CA LEU A 304 -16.18 2.22 5.59
C LEU A 304 -15.26 3.10 6.46
N ARG A 305 -15.30 2.91 7.78
CA ARG A 305 -14.41 3.55 8.76
C ARG A 305 -13.41 2.53 9.28
N ARG A 306 -12.14 2.92 9.36
CA ARG A 306 -11.07 2.05 9.89
C ARG A 306 -10.00 2.88 10.60
N TYR A 307 -9.42 2.28 11.65
CA TYR A 307 -8.36 2.91 12.43
C TYR A 307 -7.21 1.92 12.69
N PRO A 308 -6.48 1.50 11.65
CA PRO A 308 -5.51 0.43 11.79
C PRO A 308 -4.18 0.96 12.36
N PRO A 309 -3.35 0.09 12.97
CA PRO A 309 -1.93 0.36 13.10
C PRO A 309 -1.34 0.76 11.75
N PHE A 310 -0.22 1.46 11.76
CA PHE A 310 0.49 1.70 10.51
C PHE A 310 2.00 1.66 10.64
N ARG A 311 2.69 1.47 9.52
CA ARG A 311 4.14 1.46 9.45
C ARG A 311 4.65 2.68 8.70
N ARG A 312 5.82 3.18 9.12
CA ARG A 312 6.50 4.39 8.61
C ARG A 312 5.70 5.67 8.92
N GLN A 313 6.27 6.83 8.63
CA GLN A 313 5.58 8.13 8.73
C GLN A 313 5.00 8.42 10.13
N TYR A 314 5.82 8.35 11.20
CA TYR A 314 5.41 8.69 12.58
C TYR A 314 4.68 10.04 12.71
N LYS A 315 4.89 10.98 11.78
CA LYS A 315 4.12 12.25 11.70
C LYS A 315 2.60 12.05 11.56
N GLN A 316 2.14 10.91 11.02
CA GLN A 316 0.72 10.59 10.83
C GLN A 316 0.06 10.05 12.09
N ALA A 317 0.82 9.80 13.16
CA ALA A 317 0.34 9.05 14.30
C ALA A 317 -0.72 9.81 15.13
N ARG A 318 -0.72 11.15 15.07
CA ARG A 318 -1.76 12.00 15.66
C ARG A 318 -3.05 12.08 14.85
N LYS A 319 -3.09 11.55 13.61
CA LYS A 319 -4.31 11.57 12.81
C LYS A 319 -5.30 10.56 13.36
N THR A 320 -6.50 11.05 13.67
CA THR A 320 -7.61 10.29 14.25
C THR A 320 -8.79 10.11 13.28
N ALA A 321 -8.80 10.82 12.15
CA ALA A 321 -9.82 10.67 11.12
C ALA A 321 -9.93 9.21 10.63
N LEU A 322 -11.14 8.66 10.72
CA LEU A 322 -11.49 7.26 10.43
C LEU A 322 -11.70 6.98 8.93
N GLY A 323 -12.01 8.01 8.14
CA GLY A 323 -12.13 7.93 6.67
C GLY A 323 -10.85 8.33 5.92
N ALA A 324 -9.72 8.48 6.61
CA ALA A 324 -8.46 8.94 6.01
C ALA A 324 -7.49 7.76 5.75
N ASP A 325 -8.02 6.66 5.22
CA ASP A 325 -7.29 5.51 4.70
C ASP A 325 -7.51 5.44 3.17
N PRO A 326 -6.46 5.48 2.33
CA PRO A 326 -6.60 5.37 0.88
C PRO A 326 -7.42 4.18 0.40
N HIS A 327 -7.40 3.06 1.13
CA HIS A 327 -8.16 1.86 0.77
C HIS A 327 -9.67 2.12 0.81
N THR A 328 -10.12 3.00 1.71
CA THR A 328 -11.52 3.43 1.80
C THR A 328 -12.01 4.05 0.49
N ALA A 329 -11.17 4.78 -0.24
CA ALA A 329 -11.55 5.37 -1.52
C ALA A 329 -11.88 4.31 -2.58
N PHE A 330 -11.19 3.17 -2.60
CA PHE A 330 -11.53 2.07 -3.49
C PHE A 330 -12.81 1.36 -3.04
N MET A 331 -12.92 1.07 -1.75
CA MET A 331 -14.04 0.31 -1.20
C MET A 331 -15.36 1.07 -1.28
N ARG A 332 -15.36 2.40 -1.26
CA ARG A 332 -16.55 3.21 -1.52
C ARG A 332 -17.16 2.91 -2.89
N VAL A 333 -16.36 2.90 -3.95
CA VAL A 333 -16.80 2.56 -5.31
C VAL A 333 -17.32 1.13 -5.38
N TRP A 334 -16.60 0.19 -4.78
CA TRP A 334 -16.95 -1.22 -4.88
C TRP A 334 -18.11 -1.64 -3.97
N ALA A 335 -18.35 -0.92 -2.87
CA ALA A 335 -19.47 -1.14 -1.96
C ALA A 335 -20.75 -0.45 -2.45
N ASP A 336 -20.67 0.69 -3.16
CA ASP A 336 -21.82 1.38 -3.80
C ASP A 336 -22.61 0.46 -4.74
N MET A 337 -21.97 -0.62 -5.19
CA MET A 337 -22.54 -1.63 -6.07
C MET A 337 -23.36 -2.71 -5.34
N SER A 338 -23.44 -2.65 -4.01
CA SER A 338 -24.24 -3.56 -3.19
C SER A 338 -25.60 -2.93 -2.91
N GLU A 339 -26.69 -3.65 -3.19
CA GLU A 339 -28.06 -3.22 -2.88
C GLU A 339 -28.28 -2.95 -1.39
N ALA A 340 -27.44 -3.52 -0.52
CA ALA A 340 -27.50 -3.35 0.92
C ALA A 340 -26.79 -2.09 1.46
N SER A 341 -26.16 -1.27 0.60
CA SER A 341 -25.31 -0.17 1.04
C SER A 341 -25.99 1.20 0.96
N ASP A 342 -25.98 1.96 2.06
CA ASP A 342 -26.18 3.41 2.06
C ASP A 342 -24.81 4.11 2.09
N VAL A 343 -23.99 3.86 1.06
CA VAL A 343 -22.65 4.47 0.92
C VAL A 343 -22.75 6.01 0.82
N ALA A 344 -23.89 6.53 0.37
CA ALA A 344 -24.17 7.96 0.28
C ALA A 344 -24.13 8.67 1.65
N ALA A 345 -24.45 7.97 2.74
CA ALA A 345 -24.37 8.51 4.10
C ALA A 345 -22.91 8.72 4.58
N VAL A 346 -21.92 8.05 3.98
CA VAL A 346 -20.51 8.15 4.37
C VAL A 346 -19.87 9.36 3.68
N LYS A 347 -19.37 10.32 4.46
CA LYS A 347 -18.67 11.50 3.92
C LYS A 347 -17.42 11.11 3.11
N PRO A 348 -17.21 11.69 1.90
CA PRO A 348 -16.02 11.47 1.09
C PRO A 348 -14.74 11.69 1.90
N GLY A 349 -13.87 10.67 1.91
CA GLY A 349 -12.60 10.71 2.62
C GLY A 349 -11.53 11.50 1.89
N SER A 350 -10.38 11.65 2.55
CA SER A 350 -9.14 12.02 1.86
C SER A 350 -8.80 10.94 0.80
N TYR A 351 -8.08 11.30 -0.26
CA TYR A 351 -7.67 10.38 -1.35
C TYR A 351 -8.71 10.05 -2.44
N GLN A 352 -9.53 11.04 -2.84
CA GLN A 352 -10.52 10.93 -3.93
C GLN A 352 -9.92 10.52 -5.29
N GLU A 353 -8.64 10.79 -5.50
CA GLU A 353 -7.84 10.30 -6.61
C GLU A 353 -7.85 8.77 -6.86
N PHE A 354 -8.04 7.94 -5.82
CA PHE A 354 -8.10 6.48 -5.98
C PHE A 354 -9.50 5.99 -6.37
N VAL A 355 -10.55 6.78 -6.11
CA VAL A 355 -11.91 6.52 -6.59
C VAL A 355 -11.91 6.41 -8.12
N LEU A 356 -11.17 7.28 -8.81
CA LEU A 356 -10.99 7.20 -10.26
C LEU A 356 -10.47 5.83 -10.71
N LEU A 357 -9.47 5.29 -10.02
CA LEU A 357 -8.85 4.02 -10.41
C LEU A 357 -9.79 2.84 -10.16
N ALA A 358 -10.52 2.86 -9.04
CA ALA A 358 -11.55 1.88 -8.73
C ALA A 358 -12.69 1.88 -9.75
N GLU A 359 -13.06 3.06 -10.25
CA GLU A 359 -14.10 3.25 -11.26
C GLU A 359 -13.66 2.77 -12.64
N LEU A 360 -12.45 3.15 -13.07
CA LEU A 360 -11.98 2.95 -14.44
C LEU A 360 -11.41 1.54 -14.69
N LEU A 361 -10.87 0.87 -13.68
CA LEU A 361 -10.26 -0.45 -13.83
C LEU A 361 -11.29 -1.58 -13.60
N PRO A 362 -11.12 -2.76 -14.25
CA PRO A 362 -12.14 -3.81 -14.28
C PRO A 362 -12.34 -4.55 -12.97
N TYR A 363 -11.29 -4.70 -12.15
CA TYR A 363 -11.33 -5.48 -10.92
C TYR A 363 -12.52 -5.10 -10.01
N ARG A 364 -13.20 -6.10 -9.45
CA ARG A 364 -14.22 -5.92 -8.42
C ARG A 364 -14.01 -6.98 -7.33
N PRO A 365 -14.09 -6.65 -6.03
CA PRO A 365 -13.98 -7.65 -4.98
C PRO A 365 -15.04 -8.76 -5.13
N PRO A 366 -14.76 -9.99 -4.63
CA PRO A 366 -15.76 -11.05 -4.53
C PRO A 366 -17.01 -10.58 -3.79
N GLU A 367 -18.16 -11.17 -4.11
CA GLU A 367 -19.44 -10.78 -3.53
C GLU A 367 -19.45 -10.85 -2.00
N ASP A 368 -18.94 -11.96 -1.45
CA ASP A 368 -18.81 -12.14 0.00
C ASP A 368 -17.96 -11.05 0.65
N VAL A 369 -16.87 -10.61 0.00
CA VAL A 369 -16.02 -9.52 0.51
C VAL A 369 -16.79 -8.21 0.56
N ARG A 370 -17.61 -7.91 -0.47
CA ARG A 370 -18.48 -6.73 -0.48
C ARG A 370 -19.54 -6.84 0.62
N ALA A 371 -20.16 -8.01 0.78
CA ALA A 371 -21.15 -8.27 1.84
C ALA A 371 -20.54 -8.07 3.24
N TRP A 372 -19.33 -8.60 3.48
CA TRP A 372 -18.57 -8.42 4.72
C TRP A 372 -18.17 -6.96 5.00
N THR A 373 -18.06 -6.14 3.96
CA THR A 373 -17.74 -4.72 4.11
C THR A 373 -18.94 -3.94 4.64
N VAL A 374 -20.15 -4.28 4.21
CA VAL A 374 -21.38 -3.52 4.51
C VAL A 374 -22.17 -4.16 5.65
N ALA A 375 -22.51 -5.44 5.55
CA ALA A 375 -23.55 -6.07 6.38
C ALA A 375 -23.04 -6.63 7.72
N LYS A 376 -21.77 -7.06 7.79
CA LYS A 376 -21.18 -7.71 8.99
C LYS A 376 -22.07 -8.85 9.53
N PRO A 377 -22.34 -9.88 8.73
CA PRO A 377 -23.46 -10.80 8.95
C PRO A 377 -23.38 -11.60 10.26
N GLU A 378 -22.18 -11.85 10.77
CA GLU A 378 -21.96 -12.63 11.99
C GLU A 378 -20.84 -12.04 12.84
N HIS A 379 -20.73 -12.51 14.08
CA HIS A 379 -19.65 -12.13 14.97
C HIS A 379 -18.36 -12.89 14.62
N TYR A 380 -17.25 -12.17 14.58
CA TYR A 380 -15.96 -12.72 14.20
C TYR A 380 -14.83 -12.23 15.09
N PHE A 381 -13.73 -12.98 15.02
CA PHE A 381 -12.43 -12.57 15.51
C PHE A 381 -11.38 -12.94 14.47
N VAL A 382 -10.55 -11.97 14.11
CA VAL A 382 -9.48 -12.16 13.13
C VAL A 382 -8.19 -11.56 13.61
N GLN A 383 -7.10 -12.21 13.20
CA GLN A 383 -5.74 -11.79 13.47
C GLN A 383 -4.97 -11.75 12.15
N TYR A 384 -4.40 -10.59 11.84
CA TYR A 384 -3.47 -10.40 10.74
C TYR A 384 -2.06 -10.25 11.27
N GLY A 385 -1.08 -10.65 10.47
CA GLY A 385 0.34 -10.45 10.77
C GLY A 385 1.19 -11.68 10.49
N ARG A 386 2.47 -11.58 10.84
CA ARG A 386 3.50 -12.59 10.57
C ARG A 386 4.07 -13.16 11.88
N GLY A 387 3.23 -13.82 12.65
CA GLY A 387 3.64 -14.49 13.88
C GLY A 387 3.98 -13.54 15.03
N THR A 388 4.65 -14.09 16.05
CA THR A 388 4.80 -13.48 17.38
C THR A 388 5.78 -12.30 17.44
N THR A 389 6.61 -12.11 16.41
CA THR A 389 7.62 -11.04 16.32
C THR A 389 7.18 -9.89 15.40
N ALA A 390 6.11 -10.07 14.63
CA ALA A 390 5.48 -9.01 13.85
C ALA A 390 4.58 -8.10 14.71
N CYS A 391 4.01 -7.06 14.08
CA CYS A 391 2.89 -6.32 14.64
C CYS A 391 1.60 -6.98 14.19
N PRO A 392 0.87 -7.68 15.07
CA PRO A 392 -0.42 -8.19 14.69
C PRO A 392 -1.42 -7.04 14.65
N GLU A 393 -2.40 -7.19 13.77
CA GLU A 393 -3.63 -6.42 13.77
C GLU A 393 -4.76 -7.37 14.15
N LEU A 394 -5.59 -6.99 15.11
CA LEU A 394 -6.64 -7.85 15.63
C LEU A 394 -7.96 -7.12 15.55
N TYR A 395 -9.00 -7.85 15.18
CA TYR A 395 -10.36 -7.34 15.20
C TYR A 395 -11.28 -8.33 15.86
N SER A 396 -12.19 -7.82 16.68
CA SER A 396 -13.44 -8.49 17.01
C SER A 396 -14.59 -7.63 16.53
N GLY A 397 -15.40 -8.15 15.62
CA GLY A 397 -16.50 -7.40 15.02
C GLY A 397 -17.77 -8.23 14.93
N GLY A 398 -18.84 -7.57 14.52
CA GLY A 398 -20.15 -8.16 14.22
C GLY A 398 -21.13 -7.07 13.80
N PRO A 399 -22.44 -7.38 13.73
CA PRO A 399 -23.45 -6.38 13.45
C PRO A 399 -23.32 -5.18 14.42
N GLY A 400 -23.15 -3.98 13.86
CA GLY A 400 -23.15 -2.71 14.61
C GLY A 400 -21.88 -2.36 15.39
N TYR A 401 -20.82 -3.19 15.40
CA TYR A 401 -19.58 -2.86 16.11
C TYR A 401 -18.30 -3.45 15.50
N LEU A 402 -17.19 -2.76 15.76
CA LEU A 402 -15.85 -3.24 15.48
C LEU A 402 -14.88 -2.79 16.58
N LEU A 403 -14.30 -3.76 17.27
CA LEU A 403 -13.23 -3.56 18.24
C LEU A 403 -11.89 -3.85 17.56
N GLY A 404 -11.08 -2.81 17.35
CA GLY A 404 -9.81 -2.88 16.63
C GLY A 404 -8.59 -2.70 17.54
N ALA A 405 -7.62 -3.59 17.37
CA ALA A 405 -6.33 -3.57 18.05
C ALA A 405 -5.30 -2.80 17.22
N GLY A 406 -4.81 -1.71 17.77
CA GLY A 406 -3.88 -0.81 17.10
C GLY A 406 -2.43 -1.29 17.03
N GLY A 407 -2.12 -2.58 17.20
CA GLY A 407 -0.76 -3.13 17.01
C GLY A 407 0.23 -2.93 18.17
N VAL A 408 1.48 -3.38 17.97
CA VAL A 408 2.58 -3.32 18.97
C VAL A 408 3.84 -2.69 18.36
N ASN A 409 4.38 -1.67 19.02
CA ASN A 409 5.67 -1.12 18.62
C ASN A 409 6.81 -2.08 19.04
N ARG A 410 7.71 -2.41 18.10
CA ARG A 410 8.86 -3.32 18.34
C ARG A 410 10.19 -2.55 18.35
N GLY A 411 10.20 -1.35 18.93
CA GLY A 411 11.35 -0.46 18.94
C GLY A 411 11.49 0.38 17.67
N TRP A 412 12.50 1.25 17.66
CA TRP A 412 12.64 2.30 16.64
C TRP A 412 12.80 1.77 15.21
N ARG A 413 13.45 0.61 15.03
CA ARG A 413 13.69 -0.04 13.73
C ARG A 413 12.44 -0.67 13.11
N SER A 414 11.45 -1.00 13.95
CA SER A 414 10.20 -1.62 13.48
C SER A 414 9.40 -0.71 12.55
N HIS A 415 9.56 0.61 12.72
CA HIS A 415 8.75 1.65 12.09
C HIS A 415 7.24 1.50 12.32
N ILE A 416 6.81 0.61 13.22
CA ILE A 416 5.41 0.38 13.54
C ILE A 416 4.92 1.50 14.45
N VAL A 417 3.80 2.09 14.10
CA VAL A 417 3.06 3.06 14.88
C VAL A 417 1.84 2.35 15.42
N ALA A 418 1.88 2.05 16.71
CA ALA A 418 0.73 1.53 17.40
C ALA A 418 -0.35 2.61 17.58
N LYS A 419 -1.61 2.20 17.56
CA LYS A 419 -2.83 2.99 17.78
C LYS A 419 -3.52 2.54 19.07
N PRO A 420 -4.39 3.37 19.67
CA PRO A 420 -5.19 2.92 20.81
C PRO A 420 -6.09 1.75 20.39
N ILE A 421 -6.41 0.85 21.32
CA ILE A 421 -7.53 -0.09 21.09
C ILE A 421 -8.79 0.77 20.97
N THR A 422 -9.54 0.62 19.88
CA THR A 422 -10.67 1.49 19.57
C THR A 422 -11.90 0.65 19.28
N LEU A 423 -13.02 0.98 19.92
CA LEU A 423 -14.33 0.43 19.58
C LEU A 423 -15.07 1.42 18.68
N LEU A 424 -15.35 1.00 17.45
CA LEU A 424 -16.26 1.66 16.53
C LEU A 424 -17.66 1.07 16.71
N LEU A 425 -18.66 1.94 16.67
CA LEU A 425 -20.08 1.60 16.69
C LEU A 425 -20.71 2.19 15.42
N SER A 426 -21.81 1.63 14.92
CA SER A 426 -22.55 2.17 13.77
C SER A 426 -23.34 3.45 14.13
N ASP A 427 -22.64 4.46 14.63
CA ASP A 427 -23.15 5.75 15.10
C ASP A 427 -22.76 6.92 14.17
N GLY A 428 -22.10 6.62 13.05
CA GLY A 428 -21.65 7.62 12.08
C GLY A 428 -20.47 8.49 12.53
N GLU A 429 -19.84 8.21 13.68
CA GLU A 429 -18.68 8.99 14.15
C GLU A 429 -17.51 8.87 13.15
N THR A 430 -16.80 9.98 12.90
CA THR A 430 -15.73 10.06 11.89
C THR A 430 -14.35 10.32 12.49
N ASP A 431 -14.28 10.59 13.80
CA ASP A 431 -13.04 10.82 14.55
C ASP A 431 -12.83 9.73 15.61
N ALA A 432 -11.72 9.00 15.52
CA ALA A 432 -11.36 7.99 16.49
C ALA A 432 -11.26 8.53 17.94
N ALA A 433 -10.87 9.80 18.13
CA ALA A 433 -10.78 10.41 19.45
C ALA A 433 -12.16 10.58 20.13
N ARG A 434 -13.24 10.47 19.36
CA ARG A 434 -14.63 10.50 19.83
C ARG A 434 -15.25 9.10 19.91
N CYS A 435 -14.42 8.05 19.88
CA CYS A 435 -14.83 6.66 20.09
C CYS A 435 -14.37 6.18 21.47
N PHE A 436 -14.92 5.05 21.95
CA PHE A 436 -14.36 4.39 23.13
C PHE A 436 -12.94 3.90 22.83
N GLN A 437 -11.99 4.25 23.70
CA GLN A 437 -10.59 3.91 23.49
C GLN A 437 -9.90 3.41 24.75
N ILE A 438 -8.97 2.48 24.57
CA ILE A 438 -7.95 2.16 25.58
C ILE A 438 -6.60 2.58 25.00
N PRO A 439 -6.06 3.76 25.38
CA PRO A 439 -4.77 4.22 24.89
C PRO A 439 -3.64 3.33 25.45
N GLY A 440 -2.48 3.34 24.80
CA GLY A 440 -1.30 2.76 25.42
C GLY A 440 -0.73 3.69 26.49
N HIS A 441 -0.15 3.13 27.54
CA HIS A 441 0.55 3.92 28.55
C HIS A 441 1.88 4.48 28.00
N GLY A 442 2.15 5.77 28.21
CA GLY A 442 3.42 6.42 27.84
C GLY A 442 3.54 6.81 26.36
N PRO A 443 4.75 7.03 25.83
CA PRO A 443 4.96 7.39 24.43
C PRO A 443 4.55 6.25 23.48
N TRP A 444 4.03 6.57 22.29
CA TRP A 444 3.50 5.59 21.32
C TRP A 444 4.49 4.50 20.90
N ARG A 445 5.79 4.78 21.06
CA ARG A 445 6.89 3.84 20.80
C ARG A 445 6.98 2.71 21.82
N THR A 446 6.21 2.77 22.90
CA THR A 446 6.18 1.76 23.97
C THR A 446 4.85 1.02 24.02
N TRP A 447 3.91 1.37 23.14
CA TRP A 447 2.57 0.85 23.18
C TRP A 447 2.52 -0.60 22.69
N ASN A 448 1.74 -1.40 23.42
CA ASN A 448 1.32 -2.72 23.03
C ASN A 448 -0.21 -2.78 23.10
N SER A 449 -0.85 -2.56 21.96
CA SER A 449 -2.31 -2.47 21.84
C SER A 449 -2.90 -3.77 21.29
N THR A 450 -2.37 -4.93 21.72
CA THR A 450 -2.77 -6.26 21.21
C THR A 450 -3.73 -7.02 22.11
N GLY A 451 -4.18 -6.40 23.22
CA GLY A 451 -5.14 -7.01 24.15
C GLY A 451 -6.57 -6.99 23.63
N VAL A 452 -6.83 -7.50 22.43
CA VAL A 452 -8.19 -7.69 21.88
C VAL A 452 -8.45 -9.17 21.70
N TYR A 453 -9.61 -9.61 22.19
CA TYR A 453 -10.16 -10.94 21.95
C TYR A 453 -11.66 -10.81 21.73
N ARG A 454 -12.34 -11.93 21.45
CA ARG A 454 -13.77 -11.97 21.12
C ARG A 454 -14.61 -11.10 22.07
N ARG A 455 -15.12 -9.97 21.55
CA ARG A 455 -15.96 -8.99 22.27
C ARG A 455 -15.32 -8.43 23.54
N PHE A 456 -14.00 -8.43 23.62
CA PHE A 456 -13.26 -8.08 24.83
C PHE A 456 -11.97 -7.33 24.47
N ALA A 457 -11.66 -6.27 25.20
CA ALA A 457 -10.36 -5.63 25.15
C ALA A 457 -9.82 -5.32 26.53
N VAL A 458 -8.49 -5.35 26.65
CA VAL A 458 -7.73 -4.97 27.84
C VAL A 458 -6.46 -4.24 27.44
N ALA A 459 -6.15 -3.17 28.17
CA ALA A 459 -4.85 -2.51 28.07
C ALA A 459 -4.45 -1.87 29.40
N ASN A 460 -3.20 -1.42 29.48
CA ASN A 460 -2.58 -0.88 30.68
C ASN A 460 -2.85 0.62 30.92
N ALA A 461 -4.01 1.11 30.49
CA ALA A 461 -4.47 2.48 30.69
C ALA A 461 -6.00 2.48 30.86
N PRO A 462 -6.59 3.47 31.55
CA PRO A 462 -8.04 3.57 31.73
C PRO A 462 -8.78 3.71 30.40
N VAL A 463 -10.06 3.35 30.37
CA VAL A 463 -10.92 3.53 29.20
C VAL A 463 -11.27 5.01 29.06
N SER A 464 -10.92 5.59 27.91
CA SER A 464 -11.44 6.88 27.46
C SER A 464 -12.84 6.66 26.91
N VAL A 465 -13.82 7.26 27.58
CA VAL A 465 -15.23 7.25 27.18
C VAL A 465 -15.53 8.55 26.44
N PRO A 466 -16.11 8.49 25.24
CA PRO A 466 -16.45 9.67 24.47
C PRO A 466 -17.62 10.45 25.11
N GLU A 467 -17.58 11.79 24.99
CA GLU A 467 -18.50 12.71 25.68
C GLU A 467 -19.98 12.49 25.35
N GLN A 468 -20.29 11.96 24.16
CA GLN A 468 -21.67 11.71 23.74
C GLN A 468 -22.31 10.47 24.38
N TYR A 469 -21.59 9.72 25.21
CA TYR A 469 -22.11 8.53 25.89
C TYR A 469 -22.20 8.76 27.40
N GLU A 470 -23.41 8.64 27.94
CA GLU A 470 -23.70 8.70 29.37
C GLU A 470 -23.81 7.29 29.95
N ALA A 471 -23.24 7.08 31.14
CA ALA A 471 -23.30 5.79 31.81
C ALA A 471 -24.69 5.57 32.42
N LEU A 472 -25.31 4.42 32.13
CA LEU A 472 -26.58 4.02 32.74
C LEU A 472 -26.41 3.57 34.18
N VAL A 473 -25.31 2.88 34.45
CA VAL A 473 -24.95 2.34 35.76
C VAL A 473 -23.47 2.56 35.96
N GLU A 474 -23.10 3.03 37.15
CA GLU A 474 -21.71 3.21 37.57
C GLU A 474 -21.51 2.63 38.96
N THR A 475 -20.62 1.64 39.10
CA THR A 475 -20.31 1.01 40.39
C THR A 475 -18.93 0.36 40.35
N GLY A 476 -18.09 0.62 41.35
CA GLY A 476 -16.81 -0.09 41.52
C GLY A 476 -15.85 0.02 40.33
N GLY A 477 -15.82 1.18 39.66
CA GLY A 477 -14.99 1.43 38.47
C GLY A 477 -15.57 0.89 37.15
N TRP A 478 -16.71 0.19 37.20
CA TRP A 478 -17.47 -0.22 36.02
C TRP A 478 -18.50 0.85 35.62
N ARG A 479 -18.63 1.07 34.32
CA ARG A 479 -19.66 1.89 33.68
C ARG A 479 -20.31 1.10 32.55
N ILE A 480 -21.65 1.13 32.48
CA ILE A 480 -22.44 0.47 31.44
C ILE A 480 -23.03 1.51 30.50
N PHE A 481 -22.91 1.29 29.19
CA PHE A 481 -23.43 2.18 28.15
C PHE A 481 -24.31 1.39 27.18
N LEU A 482 -25.33 2.05 26.63
CA LEU A 482 -26.04 1.57 25.45
C LEU A 482 -25.53 2.32 24.22
N GLY A 483 -25.40 1.60 23.10
CA GLY A 483 -25.18 2.27 21.83
C GLY A 483 -26.42 3.06 21.37
N ALA A 484 -26.21 4.01 20.48
CA ALA A 484 -27.23 4.99 20.08
C ALA A 484 -28.45 4.36 19.34
N ALA A 485 -28.27 3.22 18.67
CA ALA A 485 -29.35 2.50 17.99
C ALA A 485 -29.87 1.31 18.83
N ALA A 486 -31.15 0.95 18.65
CA ALA A 486 -31.78 -0.17 19.37
C ALA A 486 -31.11 -1.54 19.15
N THR A 487 -30.37 -1.70 18.06
CA THR A 487 -29.57 -2.90 17.72
C THR A 487 -28.11 -2.80 18.17
N SER A 488 -27.74 -1.72 18.86
CA SER A 488 -26.36 -1.53 19.31
C SER A 488 -26.04 -2.42 20.49
N PRO A 489 -24.78 -2.87 20.61
CA PRO A 489 -24.38 -3.68 21.76
C PRO A 489 -24.44 -2.87 23.06
N VAL A 490 -24.63 -3.59 24.16
CA VAL A 490 -24.34 -3.09 25.51
C VAL A 490 -22.82 -3.09 25.70
N ILE A 491 -22.29 -2.00 26.25
CA ILE A 491 -20.85 -1.80 26.44
C ILE A 491 -20.58 -1.70 27.93
N ALA A 492 -19.76 -2.62 28.44
CA ALA A 492 -19.22 -2.51 29.79
C ALA A 492 -17.78 -2.01 29.74
N ALA A 493 -17.51 -0.90 30.41
CA ALA A 493 -16.17 -0.32 30.53
C ALA A 493 -15.71 -0.33 31.99
N TYR A 494 -14.56 -0.93 32.27
CA TYR A 494 -13.89 -0.79 33.55
C TYR A 494 -12.71 0.18 33.42
N SER A 495 -12.54 1.08 34.39
CA SER A 495 -11.39 1.98 34.45
C SER A 495 -10.78 1.99 35.84
N GLY A 496 -9.51 1.60 35.93
CA GLY A 496 -8.63 1.84 37.06
C GLY A 496 -7.34 2.52 36.62
N ASP A 497 -6.47 2.89 37.57
CA ASP A 497 -5.28 3.72 37.32
C ASP A 497 -4.35 3.20 36.21
N ARG A 498 -4.26 1.87 36.05
CA ARG A 498 -3.41 1.21 35.05
C ARG A 498 -4.10 0.04 34.34
N LEU A 499 -5.43 0.05 34.33
CA LEU A 499 -6.23 -1.02 33.74
C LEU A 499 -7.49 -0.45 33.10
N GLY A 500 -7.65 -0.71 31.82
CA GLY A 500 -8.88 -0.45 31.08
C GLY A 500 -9.37 -1.75 30.50
N ILE A 501 -10.68 -2.01 30.64
CA ILE A 501 -11.34 -3.18 30.04
C ILE A 501 -12.56 -2.68 29.29
N LEU A 502 -12.77 -3.21 28.08
CA LEU A 502 -14.03 -3.10 27.35
C LEU A 502 -14.59 -4.50 27.13
N ALA A 503 -15.87 -4.70 27.41
CA ALA A 503 -16.61 -5.90 27.04
C ALA A 503 -17.89 -5.52 26.29
N ILE A 504 -18.17 -6.24 25.21
CA ILE A 504 -19.25 -5.97 24.26
C ILE A 504 -20.28 -7.10 24.33
N PHE A 505 -21.54 -6.74 24.57
CA PHE A 505 -22.65 -7.70 24.66
C PHE A 505 -23.67 -7.37 23.56
N PRO A 506 -23.70 -8.15 22.45
CA PRO A 506 -24.56 -7.85 21.30
C PRO A 506 -26.06 -8.07 21.52
N GLU A 507 -26.40 -8.88 22.52
CA GLU A 507 -27.78 -9.13 22.94
C GLU A 507 -27.93 -8.58 24.37
N PRO A 508 -28.99 -7.80 24.67
CA PRO A 508 -29.26 -7.31 26.02
C PRO A 508 -29.65 -8.41 27.01
#